data_AF-A0A2S8F052-F1
#
_entry.id   AF-A0A2S8F052-F1
#
_cell.length_a   1.000
_cell.length_b   1.000
_cell.length_c   1.000
_cell.angle_alpha   90.00
_cell.angle_beta   90.00
_cell.angle_gamma   90.00
#
_symmetry.space_group_name_H-M   'P 1'
#
loop_
_entity.id
_entity.type
_entity.pdbx_description
1 polymer ?
#
loop_
_entity_poly.entity_id
_entity_poly.type
_entity_poly.pdbx_seq_one_letter_code
_entity_poly.pdbx_strand_id
1 'polypeptide(L)'
;MDPYDAATIEEPAATTSKLTIWVILGRLLTSALSWSIHCFVTVVLLAVFVKVVPMVREQCDTMELDLPAITELVFVWSNGMVNYWYLLAAAHVLIDAPIAIAVCYLPQRYQWVTWLWFTSYLLLAIVMLAAAAAGLALPFVDIIVHLD
;
A
#
# COMPACT_ATOMS: atom_id res chain seq x y z
N MET A 1 42.10 -29.18 29.90
CA MET A 1 40.72 -29.48 29.48
C MET A 1 40.05 -28.14 29.35
N ASP A 2 39.90 -27.67 28.12
CA ASP A 2 39.41 -26.33 27.82
C ASP A 2 37.89 -26.30 28.00
N PRO A 3 37.32 -25.49 28.91
CA PRO A 3 35.87 -25.42 29.12
C PRO A 3 35.12 -24.80 27.92
N TYR A 4 35.82 -24.32 26.89
CA TYR A 4 35.23 -23.74 25.69
C TYR A 4 35.09 -24.73 24.50
N ASP A 5 35.58 -25.97 24.62
CA ASP A 5 35.46 -27.00 23.56
C ASP A 5 34.03 -27.58 23.40
N ALA A 6 33.08 -27.24 24.27
CA ALA A 6 31.75 -27.87 24.32
C ALA A 6 30.63 -27.11 23.58
N ALA A 7 30.95 -26.04 22.83
CA ALA A 7 29.93 -25.20 22.19
C ALA A 7 30.17 -24.95 20.70
N THR A 8 30.81 -25.88 19.98
CA THR A 8 30.63 -25.95 18.54
C THR A 8 29.19 -26.37 18.26
N ILE A 9 28.29 -25.38 18.17
CA ILE A 9 26.99 -25.54 17.54
C ILE A 9 27.31 -26.04 16.13
N GLU A 10 27.13 -27.34 15.90
CA GLU A 10 27.13 -27.90 14.56
C GLU A 10 26.06 -27.12 13.78
N GLU A 11 26.49 -26.16 12.96
CA GLU A 11 25.59 -25.55 11.99
C GLU A 11 25.02 -26.72 11.17
N PRO A 12 23.71 -26.97 11.21
CA PRO A 12 23.13 -28.06 10.45
C PRO A 12 23.50 -27.79 9.00
N ALA A 13 24.28 -28.72 8.43
CA ALA A 13 24.84 -28.63 7.08
C ALA A 13 23.76 -28.05 6.17
N ALA A 14 24.01 -26.84 5.66
CA ALA A 14 23.05 -26.09 4.86
C ALA A 14 22.58 -27.02 3.75
N THR A 15 21.40 -27.60 3.93
CA THR A 15 20.76 -28.44 2.93
C THR A 15 20.47 -27.48 1.81
N THR A 16 21.35 -27.48 0.80
CA THR A 16 21.18 -26.73 -0.43
C THR A 16 19.95 -27.31 -1.10
N SER A 17 18.78 -26.82 -0.67
CA SER A 17 17.50 -27.05 -1.29
C SER A 17 17.70 -26.66 -2.74
N LYS A 18 17.82 -27.66 -3.62
CA LYS A 18 17.96 -27.44 -5.05
C LYS A 18 16.73 -26.61 -5.42
N LEU A 19 16.95 -25.34 -5.78
CA LEU A 19 15.91 -24.43 -6.20
C LEU A 19 15.34 -24.98 -7.51
N THR A 20 14.37 -25.88 -7.40
CA THR A 20 13.73 -26.50 -8.57
C THR A 20 13.02 -25.39 -9.33
N ILE A 21 13.09 -25.42 -10.66
CA ILE A 21 12.47 -24.41 -11.53
C ILE A 21 10.98 -24.15 -11.19
N TRP A 22 10.28 -25.20 -10.75
CA TRP A 22 8.90 -25.14 -10.29
C TRP A 22 8.69 -24.25 -9.05
N VAL A 23 9.65 -24.23 -8.12
CA VAL A 23 9.59 -23.39 -6.92
C VAL A 23 9.77 -21.92 -7.31
N ILE A 24 10.70 -21.63 -8.22
CA ILE A 24 10.90 -20.26 -8.74
C ILE A 24 9.62 -19.78 -9.45
N LEU A 25 9.05 -20.61 -10.32
CA LEU A 25 7.84 -20.27 -11.06
C LEU A 25 6.65 -20.00 -10.12
N GLY A 26 6.47 -20.84 -9.10
CA GLY A 26 5.43 -20.63 -8.09
C GLY A 26 5.60 -19.32 -7.33
N ARG A 27 6.84 -18.99 -6.92
CA ARG A 27 7.16 -17.72 -6.24
C ARG A 27 6.91 -16.51 -7.13
N LEU A 28 7.29 -16.61 -8.41
CA LEU A 28 7.09 -15.54 -9.38
C LEU A 28 5.60 -15.27 -9.63
N LEU A 29 4.78 -16.33 -9.71
CA LEU A 29 3.33 -16.19 -9.83
C LEU A 29 2.71 -15.50 -8.61
N THR A 30 3.09 -15.92 -7.39
CA THR A 30 2.59 -15.26 -6.15
C THR A 30 3.01 -13.80 -6.07
N SER A 31 4.24 -13.50 -6.50
CA SER A 31 4.74 -12.13 -6.50
C SER A 31 4.03 -11.25 -7.54
N ALA A 32 3.82 -11.78 -8.75
CA ALA A 32 3.08 -11.10 -9.81
C ALA A 32 1.62 -10.83 -9.42
N LEU A 33 0.96 -11.78 -8.74
CA LEU A 33 -0.39 -11.59 -8.22
C LEU A 33 -0.42 -10.47 -7.17
N SER A 34 0.53 -10.48 -6.24
CA SER A 34 0.61 -9.47 -5.18
C SER A 34 0.87 -8.06 -5.75
N TRP A 35 1.78 -7.96 -6.73
CA TRP A 35 2.02 -6.70 -7.45
C TRP A 35 0.81 -6.24 -8.27
N SER A 36 0.06 -7.18 -8.86
CA SER A 36 -1.19 -6.85 -9.56
C SER A 36 -2.25 -6.27 -8.61
N ILE A 37 -2.33 -6.78 -7.39
CA ILE A 37 -3.20 -6.24 -6.33
C ILE A 37 -2.77 -4.81 -5.96
N HIS A 38 -1.47 -4.58 -5.79
CA HIS A 38 -0.93 -3.24 -5.56
C HIS A 38 -1.31 -2.25 -6.66
N CYS A 39 -1.14 -2.64 -7.92
CA CYS A 39 -1.54 -1.84 -9.07
C CYS A 39 -3.05 -1.53 -9.04
N PHE A 40 -3.88 -2.54 -8.80
CA PHE A 40 -5.33 -2.38 -8.72
C PHE A 40 -5.74 -1.40 -7.61
N VAL A 41 -5.20 -1.57 -6.40
CA VAL A 41 -5.48 -0.69 -5.25
C VAL A 41 -5.04 0.75 -5.54
N THR A 42 -3.92 0.92 -6.23
CA THR A 42 -3.44 2.24 -6.66
C THR A 42 -4.41 2.91 -7.62
N VAL A 43 -4.92 2.16 -8.61
CA VAL A 43 -5.91 2.69 -9.55
C VAL A 43 -7.19 3.12 -8.81
N VAL A 44 -7.65 2.34 -7.83
CA VAL A 44 -8.81 2.71 -7.00
C VAL A 44 -8.53 3.98 -6.20
N LEU A 45 -7.37 4.08 -5.54
CA LEU A 45 -6.97 5.29 -4.81
C LEU A 45 -6.91 6.51 -5.72
N LEU A 46 -6.34 6.36 -6.92
CA LEU A 46 -6.28 7.45 -7.89
C LEU A 46 -7.68 7.84 -8.36
N ALA A 47 -8.58 6.88 -8.63
CA ALA A 47 -9.96 7.20 -8.98
C ALA A 47 -10.65 8.02 -7.88
N VAL A 48 -10.48 7.65 -6.61
CA VAL A 48 -11.05 8.40 -5.48
C VAL A 48 -10.41 9.78 -5.35
N PHE A 49 -9.08 9.86 -5.22
CA PHE A 49 -8.39 11.12 -4.89
C PHE A 49 -8.18 12.06 -6.07
N VAL A 50 -8.20 11.59 -7.31
CA VAL A 50 -8.03 12.43 -8.52
C VAL A 50 -9.37 12.79 -9.16
N LYS A 51 -10.44 12.03 -8.92
CA LYS A 51 -11.76 12.30 -9.51
C LYS A 51 -12.84 12.60 -8.48
N VAL A 52 -13.07 11.69 -7.53
CA VAL A 52 -14.20 11.82 -6.59
C VAL A 52 -13.98 12.97 -5.61
N VAL A 53 -12.82 13.03 -4.96
CA VAL A 53 -12.54 14.07 -3.94
C VAL A 53 -12.58 15.49 -4.54
N PRO A 54 -11.94 15.79 -5.69
CA PRO A 54 -12.05 17.12 -6.30
C PRO A 54 -13.49 17.50 -6.68
N MET A 55 -14.28 16.53 -7.17
CA MET A 55 -15.69 16.77 -7.50
C MET A 55 -16.51 17.15 -6.27
N VAL A 56 -16.31 16.47 -5.14
CA VAL A 56 -16.99 16.82 -3.88
C VAL A 56 -16.52 18.18 -3.36
N ARG A 57 -15.23 18.50 -3.48
CA ARG A 57 -14.70 19.81 -3.13
C ARG A 57 -15.40 20.94 -3.90
N GLU A 58 -15.56 20.78 -5.22
CA GLU A 58 -16.27 21.76 -6.05
C GLU A 58 -17.73 21.98 -5.59
N GLN A 59 -18.40 20.90 -5.17
CA GLN A 59 -19.75 20.98 -4.60
C GLN A 59 -19.77 21.73 -3.26
N CYS A 60 -18.83 21.43 -2.36
CA CYS A 60 -18.72 22.13 -1.08
C CYS A 60 -18.41 23.62 -1.27
N ASP A 61 -17.51 23.96 -2.19
CA ASP A 61 -17.15 25.33 -2.52
C ASP A 61 -18.37 26.09 -3.11
N THR A 62 -19.18 25.44 -3.95
CA THR A 62 -20.40 26.02 -4.52
C THR A 62 -21.49 26.25 -3.47
N MET A 63 -21.54 25.42 -2.43
CA MET A 63 -22.48 25.52 -1.33
C MET A 63 -21.99 26.42 -0.19
N GLU A 64 -20.78 26.99 -0.30
CA GLU A 64 -20.13 27.82 0.73
C GLU A 64 -20.10 27.14 2.11
N LEU A 65 -19.85 25.83 2.13
CA LEU A 65 -19.84 25.05 3.38
C LEU A 65 -18.56 25.29 4.19
N ASP A 66 -18.73 25.46 5.50
CA ASP A 66 -17.62 25.38 6.44
C ASP A 66 -17.10 23.94 6.52
N LEU A 67 -15.82 23.74 6.23
CA LEU A 67 -15.22 22.42 6.12
C LEU A 67 -14.63 21.95 7.46
N PRO A 68 -14.96 20.73 7.91
CA PRO A 68 -14.24 20.11 9.02
C PRO A 68 -12.76 19.89 8.68
N ALA A 69 -11.88 19.98 9.69
CA ALA A 69 -10.43 19.84 9.50
C ALA A 69 -10.02 18.53 8.79
N ILE A 70 -10.74 17.43 9.04
CA ILE A 70 -10.48 16.15 8.36
C ILE A 70 -10.83 16.19 6.87
N THR A 71 -11.86 16.94 6.47
CA THR A 71 -12.24 17.15 5.08
C THR A 71 -11.18 17.98 4.36
N GLU A 72 -10.69 19.06 4.98
CA GLU A 72 -9.60 19.86 4.44
C GLU A 72 -8.33 19.02 4.23
N LEU A 73 -7.98 18.16 5.20
CA LEU A 73 -6.84 17.26 5.07
C LEU A 73 -6.98 16.31 3.87
N VAL A 74 -8.17 15.75 3.66
CA VAL A 74 -8.47 14.90 2.49
C VAL A 74 -8.33 15.69 1.19
N PHE A 75 -8.75 16.95 1.15
CA PHE A 75 -8.59 17.83 -0.01
C PHE A 75 -7.11 18.16 -0.29
N VAL A 76 -6.30 18.37 0.74
CA VAL A 76 -4.85 18.55 0.60
C VAL A 76 -4.20 17.31 0.01
N TRP A 77 -4.52 16.12 0.52
CA TRP A 77 -4.00 14.86 -0.02
C TRP A 77 -4.45 14.65 -1.47
N SER A 78 -5.71 14.94 -1.78
CA SER A 78 -6.24 14.90 -3.15
C SER A 78 -5.48 15.84 -4.09
N ASN A 79 -5.21 17.08 -3.68
CA ASN A 79 -4.44 18.02 -4.47
C ASN A 79 -3.01 17.50 -4.73
N GLY A 80 -2.38 16.88 -3.73
CA GLY A 80 -1.10 16.19 -3.92
C GLY A 80 -1.20 15.07 -4.96
N MET A 81 -2.22 14.22 -4.85
CA MET A 81 -2.44 13.10 -5.78
C MET A 81 -2.71 13.58 -7.22
N VAL A 82 -3.53 14.62 -7.41
CA VAL A 82 -3.81 15.19 -8.74
C VAL A 82 -2.53 15.67 -9.41
N ASN A 83 -1.65 16.34 -8.67
CA ASN A 83 -0.42 16.93 -9.22
C ASN A 83 0.71 15.91 -9.40
N TYR A 84 0.72 14.81 -8.62
CA TYR A 84 1.85 13.89 -8.55
C TYR A 84 1.50 12.42 -8.79
N TRP A 85 0.32 12.09 -9.31
CA TRP A 85 -0.10 10.69 -9.54
C TRP A 85 0.89 9.90 -10.40
N TYR A 86 1.57 10.55 -11.37
CA TYR A 86 2.55 9.90 -12.22
C TYR A 86 3.77 9.40 -11.44
N LEU A 87 4.10 10.03 -10.30
CA LEU A 87 5.16 9.56 -9.41
C LEU A 87 4.78 8.23 -8.75
N LEU A 88 3.51 8.00 -8.44
CA LEU A 88 3.04 6.70 -7.95
C LEU A 88 3.17 5.63 -9.03
N ALA A 89 2.78 5.93 -10.26
CA ALA A 89 2.95 5.01 -11.38
C ALA A 89 4.44 4.68 -11.61
N ALA A 90 5.31 5.69 -11.56
CA ALA A 90 6.75 5.50 -11.66
C ALA A 90 7.29 4.67 -10.48
N ALA A 91 6.84 4.90 -9.25
CA ALA A 91 7.24 4.13 -8.08
C ALA A 91 6.84 2.65 -8.20
N HIS A 92 5.66 2.34 -8.75
CA HIS A 92 5.25 0.95 -9.00
C HIS A 92 6.17 0.21 -9.95
N VAL A 93 6.64 0.88 -11.00
CA VAL A 93 7.51 0.26 -12.02
C VAL A 93 8.98 0.23 -11.57
N LEU A 94 9.46 1.32 -10.97
CA LEU A 94 10.88 1.49 -10.66
C LEU A 94 11.29 0.94 -9.30
N ILE A 95 10.33 0.78 -8.38
CA ILE A 95 10.60 0.34 -7.00
C ILE A 95 9.84 -0.95 -6.70
N ASP A 96 8.51 -0.94 -6.84
CA ASP A 96 7.68 -2.07 -6.40
C ASP A 96 7.89 -3.32 -7.26
N ALA A 97 7.95 -3.18 -8.59
CA ALA A 97 8.19 -4.32 -9.48
C ALA A 97 9.58 -4.96 -9.26
N PRO A 98 10.70 -4.22 -9.16
CA PRO A 98 11.99 -4.79 -8.78
C PRO A 98 11.99 -5.48 -7.43
N ILE A 99 11.32 -4.92 -6.42
CA ILE A 99 11.17 -5.56 -5.10
C ILE A 99 10.41 -6.87 -5.24
N ALA A 100 9.29 -6.88 -5.96
CA ALA A 100 8.49 -8.07 -6.23
C ALA A 100 9.32 -9.17 -6.92
N ILE A 101 10.18 -8.80 -7.88
CA ILE A 101 11.07 -9.75 -8.56
C ILE A 101 12.17 -10.23 -7.61
N ALA A 102 12.85 -9.33 -6.89
CA ALA A 102 13.95 -9.65 -5.98
C ALA A 102 13.52 -10.61 -4.87
N VAL A 103 12.31 -10.44 -4.36
CA VAL A 103 11.68 -11.30 -3.36
C VAL A 103 11.61 -12.77 -3.80
N CYS A 104 11.49 -13.05 -5.11
CA CYS A 104 11.44 -14.42 -5.62
C CYS A 104 12.75 -15.19 -5.34
N TYR A 105 13.86 -14.46 -5.25
CA TYR A 105 15.20 -14.97 -5.00
C TYR A 105 15.60 -14.96 -3.52
N LEU A 106 14.76 -14.39 -2.64
CA LEU A 106 15.08 -14.29 -1.21
C LEU A 106 15.03 -15.68 -0.53
N PRO A 107 16.01 -16.00 0.35
CA PRO A 107 15.95 -17.16 1.22
C PRO A 107 14.69 -17.15 2.08
N GLN A 108 14.16 -18.34 2.39
CA GLN A 108 12.88 -18.50 3.10
C GLN A 108 12.85 -17.76 4.45
N ARG A 109 13.99 -17.68 5.15
CA ARG A 109 14.13 -16.95 6.42
C ARG A 109 13.80 -15.45 6.36
N TYR A 110 13.87 -14.84 5.18
CA TYR A 110 13.59 -13.41 4.99
C TYR A 110 12.23 -13.13 4.34
N GLN A 111 11.42 -14.16 4.08
CA GLN A 111 10.11 -13.98 3.42
C GLN A 111 9.13 -13.14 4.24
N TRP A 112 9.29 -13.01 5.56
CA TRP A 112 8.44 -12.14 6.37
C TRP A 112 8.54 -10.65 5.95
N VAL A 113 9.69 -10.21 5.43
CA VAL A 113 9.87 -8.83 4.94
C VAL A 113 8.96 -8.56 3.75
N THR A 114 8.81 -9.55 2.88
CA THR A 114 7.88 -9.52 1.74
C THR A 114 6.44 -9.36 2.20
N TRP A 115 6.03 -10.14 3.20
CA TRP A 115 4.69 -10.04 3.77
C TRP A 115 4.44 -8.66 4.39
N LEU A 116 5.41 -8.14 5.14
CA LEU A 116 5.32 -6.81 5.73
C LEU A 116 5.18 -5.72 4.66
N TRP A 117 5.98 -5.79 3.59
CA TRP A 117 5.90 -4.84 2.47
C TRP A 117 4.51 -4.87 1.82
N PHE A 118 4.05 -6.05 1.39
CA PHE A 118 2.75 -6.18 0.71
C PHE A 118 1.56 -5.78 1.61
N THR A 119 1.58 -6.17 2.89
CA THR A 119 0.49 -5.85 3.82
C THR A 119 0.47 -4.38 4.22
N SER A 120 1.63 -3.75 4.39
CA SER A 120 1.73 -2.33 4.76
C SER A 120 1.14 -1.41 3.69
N TYR A 121 1.32 -1.73 2.40
CA TYR A 121 0.74 -0.97 1.30
C TYR A 121 -0.79 -1.01 1.32
N LEU A 122 -1.37 -2.21 1.49
CA LEU A 122 -2.81 -2.40 1.60
C LEU A 122 -3.39 -1.69 2.82
N LEU A 123 -2.71 -1.79 3.97
CA LEU A 123 -3.12 -1.12 5.19
C LEU A 123 -3.16 0.40 4.99
N LEU A 124 -2.12 0.97 4.39
CA LEU A 124 -2.08 2.40 4.06
C LEU A 124 -3.24 2.79 3.14
N ALA A 125 -3.51 2.00 2.10
CA ALA A 125 -4.61 2.27 1.17
C ALA A 125 -5.97 2.24 1.88
N ILE A 126 -6.20 1.28 2.78
CA ILE A 126 -7.43 1.19 3.58
C ILE A 126 -7.58 2.42 4.48
N VAL A 127 -6.51 2.84 5.16
CA VAL A 127 -6.53 4.03 6.02
C VAL A 127 -6.84 5.29 5.19
N MET A 128 -6.21 5.45 4.03
CA MET A 128 -6.47 6.55 3.11
C MET A 128 -7.93 6.57 2.62
N LEU A 129 -8.49 5.42 2.26
CA LEU A 129 -9.89 5.30 1.84
C LEU A 129 -10.86 5.57 2.98
N ALA A 130 -10.58 5.07 4.18
CA ALA A 130 -11.42 5.32 5.36
C ALA A 130 -11.42 6.81 5.73
N ALA A 131 -10.25 7.46 5.69
CA ALA A 131 -10.13 8.89 5.90
C ALA A 131 -10.87 9.70 4.82
N ALA A 132 -10.78 9.30 3.54
CA ALA A 132 -11.55 9.91 2.47
C ALA A 132 -13.06 9.73 2.69
N ALA A 133 -13.53 8.52 3.00
CA ALA A 133 -14.94 8.26 3.26
C ALA A 133 -15.47 9.10 4.42
N ALA A 134 -14.75 9.17 5.53
CA ALA A 134 -15.12 10.00 6.68
C ALA A 134 -15.09 11.50 6.32
N GLY A 135 -14.01 11.98 5.72
CA GLY A 135 -13.86 13.39 5.35
C GLY A 135 -14.87 13.87 4.33
N LEU A 136 -15.26 13.02 3.37
CA LEU A 136 -16.27 13.36 2.36
C LEU A 136 -17.70 13.28 2.90
N ALA A 137 -17.98 12.46 3.92
CA ALA A 137 -19.32 12.32 4.48
C ALA A 137 -19.70 13.47 5.43
N LEU A 138 -18.75 14.01 6.20
CA LEU A 138 -19.03 14.98 7.26
C LEU A 138 -19.72 16.27 6.80
N PRO A 139 -19.32 16.93 5.69
CA PRO A 139 -20.00 18.15 5.24
C PRO A 139 -21.50 17.94 4.97
N PHE A 140 -21.89 16.75 4.49
CA PHE A 140 -23.28 16.45 4.18
C PHE A 140 -24.10 16.07 5.42
N VAL A 141 -23.47 15.44 6.42
CA VAL A 141 -24.14 15.16 7.70
C VAL A 141 -24.52 16.47 8.37
N ASP A 142 -23.64 17.48 8.33
CA ASP A 142 -23.90 18.77 8.94
C ASP A 142 -25.11 19.47 8.30
N ILE A 143 -25.20 19.43 6.96
CA ILE A 143 -26.36 19.94 6.22
C ILE A 143 -27.65 19.22 6.63
N ILE A 144 -27.65 17.88 6.68
CA ILE A 144 -28.85 17.11 6.98
C ILE A 144 -29.37 17.41 8.40
N VAL A 145 -28.46 17.54 9.37
CA VAL A 145 -28.83 17.78 10.78
C VAL A 145 -29.36 19.20 11.00
N HIS A 146 -28.89 20.19 10.25
CA HIS A 146 -29.29 21.60 10.42
C HIS A 146 -30.46 22.05 9.52
N LEU A 147 -30.99 21.15 8.68
CA LEU A 147 -32.17 21.41 7.85
C LEU A 147 -33.51 21.01 8.52
N ASP A 148 -33.47 20.41 9.71
CA ASP A 148 -34.62 20.14 10.59
C ASP A 148 -34.81 21.26 11.63
#